data_AF-A0A522H2L3-F1
#
_entry.id   AF-A0A522H2L3-F1
#
_cell.length_a   1.000
_cell.length_b   1.000
_cell.length_c   1.000
_cell.angle_alpha   90.00
_cell.angle_beta   90.00
_cell.angle_gamma   90.00
#
_symmetry.space_group_name_H-M   'P 1'
#
loop_
_entity.id
_entity.type
_entity.pdbx_description
1 polymer ?
#
loop_
_entity_poly.entity_id
_entity_poly.type
_entity_poly.pdbx_seq_one_letter_code
_entity_poly.pdbx_strand_id
1 'polypeptide(L)' 'MLEIHSKNDGFTVYDTEADEAVMRFSSRAEADELVASLQIRELHAKLQHWSMDAVPTVY' A
#
# COMPACT_ATOMS: atom_id res chain seq x y z
N MET A 1 4.27 -6.03 3.73
CA MET A 1 2.84 -5.88 4.05
C MET A 1 2.73 -4.72 5.02
N LEU A 2 1.81 -3.79 4.78
CA LEU A 2 1.70 -2.59 5.59
C LEU A 2 0.79 -2.81 6.80
N GLU A 3 1.33 -2.57 7.98
CA GLU A 3 0.60 -2.60 9.25
C GLU A 3 0.68 -1.25 9.95
N ILE A 4 -0.31 -0.94 10.79
CA ILE A 4 -0.32 0.31 11.55
C ILE A 4 -0.17 -0.01 13.03
N HIS A 5 0.98 0.35 13.58
CA HIS A 5 1.28 0.24 14.99
C HIS A 5 0.86 1.50 15.73
N SER A 6 0.03 1.35 16.76
CA SER A 6 -0.24 2.43 17.72
C SER A 6 0.90 2.48 18.73
N LYS A 7 1.61 3.62 18.81
CA LYS A 7 2.58 3.92 19.87
C LYS A 7 2.11 5.15 20.64
N ASN A 8 2.64 5.33 21.85
CA ASN A 8 2.25 6.41 22.79
C ASN A 8 2.20 7.83 22.21
N ASP A 9 2.83 8.07 21.06
CA ASP A 9 3.01 9.37 20.45
C ASP A 9 2.55 9.35 18.96
N GLY A 10 1.62 8.46 18.60
CA GLY A 10 0.96 8.43 17.29
C GLY A 10 0.90 7.05 16.62
N PHE A 11 0.58 7.06 15.33
CA PHE A 11 0.39 5.86 14.52
C PHE A 11 1.55 5.72 13.52
N THR A 12 2.25 4.59 13.54
CA THR A 12 3.33 4.33 12.59
C THR A 12 2.87 3.27 11.61
N VAL A 13 2.92 3.60 10.32
CA VAL A 13 2.82 2.61 9.24
C VAL A 13 4.17 1.91 9.15
N TYR A 14 4.14 0.59 9.30
CA TYR A 14 5.30 -0.30 9.29
C TYR A 14 5.16 -1.28 8.14
N ASP A 15 6.22 -1.47 7.37
CA ASP A 15 6.28 -2.53 6.37
C ASP A 15 6.94 -3.76 6.98
N THR A 16 6.13 -4.78 7.24
CA THR A 16 6.62 -6.04 7.81
C THR A 16 7.44 -6.89 6.84
N GLU A 17 7.35 -6.66 5.54
CA GLU A 17 8.17 -7.39 4.56
C GLU A 17 9.58 -6.81 4.48
N ALA A 18 9.70 -5.48 4.64
CA ALA A 18 10.98 -4.78 4.66
C ALA A 18 11.57 -4.63 6.08
N ASP A 19 10.82 -5.00 7.12
CA ASP A 19 11.14 -4.76 8.54
C ASP A 19 11.42 -3.27 8.83
N GLU A 20 10.72 -2.36 8.13
CA GLU A 20 11.02 -0.92 8.12
C GLU A 20 9.81 -0.06 8.52
N ALA A 21 10.06 1.01 9.27
CA ALA A 21 9.06 2.04 9.54
C ALA A 21 8.94 2.99 8.35
N VAL A 22 7.78 3.01 7.72
CA VAL A 22 7.53 3.80 6.50
C VAL A 22 7.24 5.25 6.83
N MET A 23 6.25 5.48 7.71
CA MET A 23 5.79 6.84 8.03
C MET A 23 5.05 6.89 9.36
N ARG A 24 5.03 8.07 9.98
CA ARG A 24 4.32 8.34 11.24
C ARG A 24 3.22 9.38 11.06
N PHE A 25 2.09 9.15 11.69
CA PHE A 25 0.88 9.94 11.63
C PHE A 25 0.41 10.34 13.02
N SER A 26 -0.23 11.51 13.09
CA SER A 26 -0.93 12.01 14.27
C SER A 26 -2.27 11.29 14.49
N SER A 27 -2.98 10.95 13.41
CA SER A 27 -4.28 10.29 13.46
C SER A 27 -4.26 8.92 12.81
N ARG A 28 -5.09 8.01 13.33
CA ARG A 28 -5.28 6.68 12.76
C ARG A 28 -5.88 6.75 11.36
N ALA A 29 -6.83 7.67 11.15
CA ALA A 29 -7.50 7.84 9.87
C ALA A 29 -6.53 8.24 8.75
N GLU A 30 -5.54 9.08 9.05
CA GLU A 30 -4.51 9.47 8.08
C GLU A 30 -3.60 8.28 7.71
N ALA A 31 -3.24 7.45 8.71
CA ALA A 31 -2.46 6.23 8.48
C ALA A 31 -3.24 5.21 7.64
N ASP A 32 -4.54 5.01 7.94
CA ASP A 32 -5.40 4.10 7.20
C ASP A 32 -5.61 4.59 5.75
N GLU A 33 -5.76 5.91 5.52
CA GLU A 33 -5.87 6.50 4.18
C GLU A 33 -4.60 6.25 3.34
N LEU A 34 -3.41 6.44 3.93
CA LEU A 34 -2.16 6.13 3.24
C LEU A 34 -2.11 4.65 2.83
N VAL A 35 -2.38 3.74 3.76
CA VAL A 35 -2.35 2.29 3.49
C VAL A 35 -3.33 1.92 2.37
N ALA A 36 -4.56 2.43 2.43
CA ALA A 36 -5.57 2.21 1.40
C ALA A 36 -5.11 2.73 0.03
N SER A 37 -4.54 3.94 -0.02
CA SER A 37 -4.05 4.52 -1.27
C SER A 37 -2.93 3.69 -1.92
N LEU A 38 -2.03 3.14 -1.11
CA LEU A 38 -0.93 2.30 -1.58
C LEU A 38 -1.43 0.95 -2.10
N GLN A 39 -2.37 0.32 -1.39
CA GLN A 39 -3.00 -0.93 -1.83
C GLN A 39 -3.79 -0.76 -3.13
N ILE A 40 -4.54 0.34 -3.27
CA ILE A 40 -5.26 0.67 -4.51
C ILE A 40 -4.26 0.86 -5.66
N ARG A 41 -3.17 1.58 -5.43
CA ARG A 41 -2.13 1.79 -6.46
C ARG A 41 -1.47 0.48 -6.89
N GLU A 42 -1.15 -0.40 -5.94
CA GLU A 42 -0.59 -1.72 -6.23
C GLU A 42 -1.58 -2.58 -7.03
N LEU A 43 -2.85 -2.58 -6.64
CA LEU A 43 -3.91 -3.27 -7.38
C LEU A 43 -4.04 -2.72 -8.80
N HIS A 44 -4.00 -1.40 -8.97
CA HIS A 44 -4.03 -0.76 -10.29
C HIS A 44 -2.82 -1.17 -11.13
N ALA A 45 -1.62 -1.24 -10.55
CA ALA A 45 -0.42 -1.70 -11.25
C ALA A 45 -0.54 -3.16 -11.70
N LYS A 46 -1.09 -4.04 -10.82
CA LYS A 46 -1.37 -5.44 -11.15
C LYS A 46 -2.40 -5.58 -12.27
N LEU A 47 -3.49 -4.81 -12.21
CA LEU A 47 -4.52 -4.78 -13.25
C LEU A 47 -3.96 -4.25 -14.59
N GLN A 48 -3.13 -3.22 -14.56
CA GLN A 48 -2.45 -2.70 -15.76
C GLN A 48 -1.53 -3.76 -16.37
N HIS A 49 -0.75 -4.46 -15.55
CA HIS A 49 0.13 -5.53 -16.00
C HIS A 49 -0.67 -6.65 -16.70
N TRP A 50 -1.74 -7.15 -16.08
CA TRP A 50 -2.59 -8.17 -16.71
C TRP A 50 -3.34 -7.69 -17.94
N SER A 51 -3.72 -6.41 -18.01
CA SER A 51 -4.33 -5.82 -19.21
C SER A 51 -3.39 -5.83 -20.41
N MET A 52 -2.07 -5.62 -20.18
CA MET A 52 -1.08 -5.70 -21.26
C MET A 52 -0.81 -7.14 -21.71
N ASP A 53 -0.79 -8.11 -20.79
CA ASP A 53 -0.64 -9.53 -21.13
C ASP A 53 -1.90 -10.14 -21.79
N ALA A 54 -3.08 -9.52 -21.63
CA ALA A 54 -4.35 -10.01 -22.15
C ALA A 54 -4.66 -9.61 -23.60
N VAL A 55 -3.72 -8.99 -24.34
CA VAL A 55 -3.88 -8.75 -25.79
C VAL A 55 -3.22 -9.91 -26.56
N PRO A 56 -3.94 -10.98 -26.93
CA PRO A 56 -3.46 -11.82 -28.01
C PRO A 56 -3.48 -10.95 -29.25
N THR A 57 -2.29 -10.61 -29.76
CA THR A 57 -2.16 -10.03 -31.08
C THR A 57 -2.52 -11.12 -32.08
N VAL A 58 -3.81 -11.22 -32.41
CA VAL A 58 -4.30 -12.09 -33.47
C VAL A 58 -4.05 -11.33 -34.77
N TYR A 59 -2.99 -11.73 -35.47
CA TYR A 59 -2.68 -11.33 -36.85
C TYR A 59 -3.70 -11.90 -37.84
#